data_AF-A0A2D4QZK7-F1
#
_entry.id   AF-A0A2D4QZK7-F1
#
_cell.length_a   1.000
_cell.length_b   1.000
_cell.length_c   1.000
_cell.angle_alpha   90.00
_cell.angle_beta   90.00
_cell.angle_gamma   90.00
#
_symmetry.space_group_name_H-M   'P 1'
#
loop_
_entity.id
_entity.type
_entity.pdbx_description
1 polymer ?
#
loop_
_entity_poly.entity_id
_entity_poly.type
_entity_poly.pdbx_seq_one_letter_code
_entity_poly.pdbx_strand_id
1 'polypeptide(L)'
;NSSNPEDSSFIHFAKSSDDGETWTDPVRISIKGGDCLDGDDTVEGAMPALGREGMLYTVWSGPHGLMLRSSLDRGQTWRPTEQMLFEHEGGWTIDVPDFYRSNGLPVFISDHNADSPHYGNLYLNWAIEDEETGRTSVLFSKSEDNGESWSSPVQVHKDSSQYNHFLTWMTVDPSNGNLHFVYYRKSRKSKTTDVVWASSKNGGESFDEEVISEQSFEPSGTVFFGDYLNIAAVDNVVRPVWPRMDNGKITLWTALINFE
;
A
#
# COMPACT_ATOMS: atom_id res chain seq x y z
N ASN A 1 -7.10 -0.97 -21.55
CA ASN A 1 -7.36 -2.42 -21.39
C ASN A 1 -7.45 -3.05 -22.77
N SER A 2 -6.92 -4.26 -22.94
CA SER A 2 -7.01 -5.03 -24.19
C SER A 2 -7.74 -6.34 -23.94
N SER A 3 -8.70 -6.67 -24.79
CA SER A 3 -9.42 -7.94 -24.77
C SER A 3 -8.72 -9.05 -25.55
N ASN A 4 -7.55 -8.77 -26.12
CA ASN A 4 -6.75 -9.77 -26.82
C ASN A 4 -5.99 -10.62 -25.78
N PRO A 5 -6.21 -11.95 -25.70
CA PRO A 5 -5.56 -12.79 -24.70
C PRO A 5 -4.04 -12.93 -24.87
N GLU A 6 -3.51 -12.54 -26.04
CA GLU A 6 -2.06 -12.51 -26.29
C GLU A 6 -1.38 -11.24 -25.74
N ASP A 7 -2.15 -10.22 -25.36
CA ASP A 7 -1.61 -9.00 -24.77
C ASP A 7 -1.39 -9.20 -23.26
N SER A 8 -0.26 -8.73 -22.73
CA SER A 8 0.11 -8.95 -21.32
C SER A 8 0.70 -7.69 -20.66
N SER A 9 0.37 -7.51 -19.38
CA SER A 9 0.94 -6.47 -18.51
C SER A 9 2.26 -6.95 -17.87
N PHE A 10 3.20 -6.01 -17.69
CA PHE A 10 4.50 -6.27 -17.06
C PHE A 10 4.99 -5.05 -16.28
N ILE A 11 5.73 -5.30 -15.20
CA ILE A 11 6.38 -4.22 -14.43
C ILE A 11 7.72 -3.87 -15.07
N HIS A 12 7.94 -2.57 -15.29
CA HIS A 12 9.19 -2.01 -15.80
C HIS A 12 9.78 -1.03 -14.81
N PHE A 13 11.11 -0.91 -14.83
CA PHE A 13 11.88 0.01 -14.00
C PHE A 13 12.70 0.96 -14.87
N ALA A 14 12.68 2.24 -14.51
CA ALA A 14 13.63 3.25 -14.98
C ALA A 14 14.02 4.12 -13.79
N LYS A 15 15.20 4.74 -13.85
CA LYS A 15 15.68 5.65 -12.80
C LYS A 15 16.33 6.90 -13.40
N SER A 16 16.32 7.96 -12.61
CA SER A 16 17.14 9.14 -12.79
C SER A 16 18.21 9.20 -11.69
N SER A 17 19.34 9.83 -12.00
CA SER A 17 20.40 10.17 -11.03
C SER A 17 20.80 11.65 -11.08
N ASP A 18 19.93 12.47 -11.66
CA ASP A 18 20.12 13.89 -11.98
C ASP A 18 18.82 14.67 -11.74
N ASP A 19 18.15 14.39 -10.62
CA ASP A 19 16.93 15.07 -10.18
C ASP A 19 15.79 15.08 -11.22
N GLY A 20 15.73 14.03 -12.04
CA GLY A 20 14.70 13.82 -13.06
C GLY A 20 15.03 14.43 -14.43
N GLU A 21 16.21 15.03 -14.63
CA GLU A 21 16.61 15.61 -15.92
C GLU A 21 16.72 14.54 -17.02
N THR A 22 17.30 13.37 -16.71
CA THR A 22 17.38 12.23 -17.63
C THR A 22 17.00 10.92 -16.95
N TRP A 23 16.59 9.95 -17.77
CA TRP A 23 16.14 8.64 -17.32
C TRP A 23 16.83 7.54 -18.12
N THR A 24 17.11 6.43 -17.46
CA THR A 24 17.53 5.20 -18.15
C THR A 24 16.41 4.66 -19.03
N ASP A 25 16.76 3.92 -20.08
CA ASP A 25 15.78 3.12 -20.82
C ASP A 25 15.04 2.16 -19.87
N PRO A 26 13.70 1.99 -20.01
CA PRO A 26 12.95 1.08 -19.16
C PRO A 26 13.42 -0.36 -19.32
N VAL A 27 13.64 -1.03 -18.19
CA VAL A 27 13.99 -2.44 -18.14
C VAL A 27 12.82 -3.21 -17.55
N ARG A 28 12.35 -4.25 -18.24
CA ARG A 28 11.32 -5.14 -17.69
C ARG A 28 11.86 -5.84 -16.45
N ILE A 29 11.17 -5.68 -15.32
CA ILE A 29 11.55 -6.33 -14.07
C ILE A 29 10.69 -7.54 -13.74
N SER A 30 9.39 -7.57 -14.05
CA SER A 30 8.63 -8.79 -13.84
C SER A 30 8.99 -9.85 -14.90
N ILE A 31 9.24 -11.07 -14.45
CA ILE A 31 9.41 -12.26 -15.29
C ILE A 31 8.04 -12.76 -15.73
N LYS A 32 7.08 -12.83 -14.81
CA LYS A 32 5.70 -13.21 -15.14
C LYS A 32 4.87 -11.96 -15.44
N GLY A 33 3.89 -12.13 -16.32
CA GLY A 33 2.97 -11.08 -16.73
C GLY A 33 1.57 -11.36 -16.26
N GLY A 34 0.73 -10.33 -16.32
CA GLY A 34 -0.70 -10.44 -16.14
C GLY A 34 -1.44 -10.24 -17.46
N ASP A 35 -2.76 -10.24 -17.41
CA ASP A 35 -3.60 -9.79 -18.52
C ASP A 35 -3.57 -8.25 -18.66
N CYS A 36 -4.36 -7.71 -19.58
CA CYS A 36 -4.48 -6.27 -19.79
C CYS A 36 -5.90 -5.75 -19.49
N LEU A 37 -6.57 -6.29 -18.47
CA LEU A 37 -7.98 -6.00 -18.19
C LEU A 37 -8.24 -5.01 -17.05
N ASP A 38 -7.22 -4.59 -16.30
CA ASP A 38 -7.34 -3.72 -15.10
C ASP A 38 -8.20 -4.41 -14.03
N GLY A 39 -7.70 -5.54 -13.54
CA GLY A 39 -8.30 -6.36 -12.48
C GLY A 39 -7.30 -7.38 -11.93
N ASP A 40 -7.77 -8.36 -11.17
CA ASP A 40 -6.90 -9.25 -10.36
C ASP A 40 -5.82 -10.00 -11.15
N ASP A 41 -6.10 -10.29 -12.42
CA ASP A 41 -5.17 -10.96 -13.34
C ASP A 41 -4.17 -10.00 -14.02
N THR A 42 -4.29 -8.69 -13.82
CA THR A 42 -3.32 -7.67 -14.27
C THR A 42 -2.20 -7.51 -13.24
N VAL A 43 -0.93 -7.43 -13.69
CA VAL A 43 0.17 -7.07 -12.78
C VAL A 43 0.24 -5.55 -12.60
N GLU A 44 0.04 -5.07 -11.38
CA GLU A 44 -0.15 -3.65 -11.08
C GLU A 44 0.28 -3.27 -9.64
N GLY A 45 0.34 -1.97 -9.36
CA GLY A 45 0.67 -1.43 -8.03
C GLY A 45 2.14 -1.56 -7.68
N ALA A 46 3.04 -1.41 -8.65
CA ALA A 46 4.47 -1.49 -8.42
C ALA A 46 4.95 -0.37 -7.46
N MET A 47 5.46 -0.76 -6.30
CA MET A 47 6.02 0.12 -5.28
C MET A 47 7.51 -0.16 -5.08
N PRO A 48 8.41 0.76 -5.43
CA PRO A 48 9.83 0.63 -5.14
C PRO A 48 10.16 1.09 -3.71
N ALA A 49 11.11 0.43 -3.07
CA ALA A 49 11.77 0.91 -1.85
C ALA A 49 13.28 0.81 -1.98
N LEU A 50 14.00 1.76 -1.38
CA LEU A 50 15.45 1.70 -1.29
C LEU A 50 15.84 0.77 -0.13
N GLY A 51 16.88 -0.02 -0.32
CA GLY A 51 17.56 -0.72 0.76
C GLY A 51 18.82 -0.01 1.20
N ARG A 52 19.56 -0.66 2.11
CA ARG A 52 20.92 -0.24 2.44
C ARG A 52 21.84 -0.35 1.22
N GLU A 53 22.89 0.47 1.19
CA GLU A 53 23.95 0.41 0.17
C GLU A 53 23.49 0.57 -1.30
N GLY A 54 22.28 1.10 -1.52
CA GLY A 54 21.71 1.27 -2.86
C GLY A 54 21.08 0.00 -3.43
N MET A 55 20.76 -0.97 -2.58
CA MET A 55 19.83 -2.03 -2.94
C MET A 55 18.48 -1.42 -3.34
N LEU A 56 17.79 -2.05 -4.28
CA LEU A 56 16.43 -1.69 -4.67
C LEU A 56 15.52 -2.89 -4.50
N TYR A 57 14.30 -2.63 -4.08
CA TYR A 57 13.23 -3.60 -3.97
C TYR A 57 12.02 -3.06 -4.69
N THR A 58 11.25 -3.90 -5.37
CA THR A 58 9.99 -3.49 -5.98
C THR A 58 8.96 -4.59 -5.77
N VAL A 59 7.87 -4.22 -5.10
CA VAL A 59 6.72 -5.10 -4.84
C VAL A 59 5.58 -4.72 -5.78
N TRP A 60 4.81 -5.68 -6.26
CA TRP A 60 3.58 -5.46 -7.01
C TRP A 60 2.56 -6.56 -6.71
N SER A 61 1.33 -6.37 -7.18
CA SER A 61 0.25 -7.36 -7.11
C SER A 61 -0.10 -7.90 -8.50
N GLY A 62 -0.79 -9.04 -8.55
CA GLY A 62 -1.38 -9.61 -9.78
C GLY A 62 -1.74 -11.09 -9.58
N PRO A 63 -1.85 -11.88 -10.67
CA PRO A 63 -2.34 -13.27 -10.64
C PRO A 63 -1.40 -14.26 -9.93
N HIS A 64 -0.27 -13.77 -9.43
CA HIS A 64 0.74 -14.56 -8.74
C HIS A 64 0.90 -14.16 -7.26
N GLY A 65 0.02 -13.29 -6.77
CA GLY A 65 0.06 -12.75 -5.41
C GLY A 65 0.87 -11.46 -5.29
N LEU A 66 1.34 -11.17 -4.09
CA LEU A 66 2.27 -10.08 -3.81
C LEU A 66 3.69 -10.55 -4.15
N MET A 67 4.25 -9.98 -5.21
CA MET A 67 5.52 -10.39 -5.79
C MET A 67 6.60 -9.36 -5.53
N LEU A 68 7.83 -9.81 -5.28
CA LEU A 68 9.00 -8.97 -5.06
C LEU A 68 10.10 -9.28 -6.08
N ARG A 69 10.77 -8.23 -6.56
CA ARG A 69 12.10 -8.33 -7.18
C ARG A 69 13.07 -7.36 -6.53
N SER A 70 14.34 -7.76 -6.44
CA SER A 70 15.39 -6.94 -5.86
C SER A 70 16.60 -6.80 -6.78
N SER A 71 17.33 -5.71 -6.58
CA SER A 71 18.61 -5.39 -7.20
C SER A 71 19.61 -5.04 -6.11
N LEU A 72 20.84 -5.52 -6.25
CA LEU A 72 21.94 -5.24 -5.31
C LEU A 72 22.91 -4.17 -5.82
N ASP A 73 22.68 -3.63 -7.02
CA ASP A 73 23.62 -2.77 -7.74
C ASP A 73 22.94 -1.51 -8.30
N ARG A 74 21.97 -0.98 -7.55
CA ARG A 74 21.21 0.23 -7.87
C ARG A 74 20.37 0.09 -9.14
N GLY A 75 19.86 -1.10 -9.43
CA GLY A 75 19.00 -1.36 -10.59
C GLY A 75 19.76 -1.58 -11.90
N GLN A 76 21.06 -1.89 -11.86
CA GLN A 76 21.81 -2.28 -13.07
C GLN A 76 21.48 -3.72 -13.46
N THR A 77 21.42 -4.62 -12.48
CA THR A 77 20.95 -5.99 -12.62
C THR A 77 19.92 -6.31 -11.56
N TRP A 78 19.09 -7.31 -11.84
CA TRP A 78 18.02 -7.76 -10.96
C TRP A 78 18.17 -9.24 -10.68
N ARG A 79 17.76 -9.69 -9.50
CA ARG A 79 17.76 -11.12 -9.14
C ARG A 79 17.07 -11.95 -10.24
N PRO A 80 17.57 -13.16 -10.52
CA PRO A 80 17.06 -13.98 -11.63
C PRO A 80 15.68 -14.58 -11.37
N THR A 81 15.18 -14.51 -10.14
CA THR A 81 13.89 -15.05 -9.72
C THR A 81 13.03 -13.95 -9.10
N GLU A 82 11.71 -14.06 -9.30
CA GLU A 82 10.72 -13.34 -8.50
C GLU A 82 10.47 -14.11 -7.20
N GLN A 83 10.29 -13.39 -6.11
CA GLN A 83 9.91 -13.96 -4.83
C GLN A 83 8.41 -13.72 -4.62
N MET A 84 7.65 -14.78 -4.36
CA MET A 84 6.27 -14.65 -3.88
C MET A 84 6.32 -14.36 -2.39
N LEU A 85 5.78 -13.22 -1.97
CA LEU A 85 5.71 -12.83 -0.56
C LEU A 85 4.50 -13.46 0.10
N PHE A 86 3.32 -13.21 -0.48
CA PHE A 86 2.03 -13.68 0.03
C PHE A 86 1.07 -13.93 -1.13
N GLU A 87 0.13 -14.85 -0.94
CA GLU A 87 -1.08 -14.88 -1.75
C GLU A 87 -1.89 -13.61 -1.50
N HIS A 88 -2.49 -13.05 -2.55
CA HIS A 88 -3.38 -11.89 -2.44
C HIS A 88 -4.83 -12.40 -2.44
N GLU A 89 -5.32 -12.78 -1.26
CA GLU A 89 -6.68 -13.28 -1.08
C GLU A 89 -7.71 -12.27 -1.61
N GLY A 90 -8.65 -12.75 -2.42
CA GLY A 90 -9.66 -11.93 -3.10
C GLY A 90 -9.13 -11.10 -4.27
N GLY A 91 -7.82 -11.09 -4.53
CA GLY A 91 -7.21 -10.23 -5.54
C GLY A 91 -7.02 -8.79 -5.07
N TRP A 92 -6.40 -7.96 -5.92
CA TRP A 92 -6.16 -6.55 -5.56
C TRP A 92 -7.35 -5.65 -5.87
N THR A 93 -8.31 -6.10 -6.67
CA THR A 93 -9.58 -5.42 -6.88
C THR A 93 -10.48 -5.75 -5.71
N ILE A 94 -10.86 -4.75 -4.93
CA ILE A 94 -11.67 -4.96 -3.72
C ILE A 94 -13.04 -4.35 -3.92
N ASP A 95 -14.09 -5.11 -3.64
CA ASP A 95 -15.47 -4.65 -3.76
C ASP A 95 -15.99 -4.17 -2.41
N VAL A 96 -16.01 -2.84 -2.23
CA VAL A 96 -16.62 -2.21 -1.05
C VAL A 96 -17.95 -1.56 -1.44
N PRO A 97 -19.07 -1.94 -0.79
CA PRO A 97 -20.36 -1.30 -1.05
C PRO A 97 -20.28 0.22 -0.94
N ASP A 98 -21.01 0.94 -1.80
CA ASP A 98 -21.05 2.41 -1.89
C ASP A 98 -19.75 3.10 -2.37
N PHE A 99 -18.73 2.33 -2.76
CA PHE A 99 -17.54 2.83 -3.45
C PHE A 99 -17.59 2.43 -4.93
N TYR A 100 -17.20 3.35 -5.81
CA TYR A 100 -17.17 3.06 -7.26
C TYR A 100 -16.03 2.09 -7.63
N ARG A 101 -14.87 2.26 -6.98
CA ARG A 101 -13.67 1.42 -7.12
C ARG A 101 -12.92 1.47 -5.80
N SER A 102 -12.39 0.33 -5.39
CA SER A 102 -11.42 0.19 -4.30
C SER A 102 -10.37 -0.83 -4.70
N ASN A 103 -9.21 -0.79 -4.04
CA ASN A 103 -8.15 -1.75 -4.29
C ASN A 103 -7.38 -2.08 -3.00
N GLY A 104 -6.65 -3.18 -3.06
CA GLY A 104 -5.72 -3.68 -2.05
C GLY A 104 -4.26 -3.61 -2.48
N LEU A 105 -3.92 -2.73 -3.44
CA LEU A 105 -2.58 -2.65 -3.99
C LEU A 105 -1.53 -2.44 -2.87
N PRO A 106 -0.32 -3.01 -3.02
CA PRO A 106 0.69 -2.93 -1.98
C PRO A 106 1.19 -1.49 -1.82
N VAL A 107 1.53 -1.16 -0.58
CA VAL A 107 2.29 0.02 -0.18
C VAL A 107 3.54 -0.48 0.51
N PHE A 108 4.69 -0.09 -0.02
CA PHE A 108 5.96 -0.69 0.34
C PHE A 108 7.01 0.39 0.59
N ILE A 109 7.62 0.35 1.76
CA ILE A 109 8.59 1.35 2.21
C ILE A 109 9.60 0.66 3.13
N SER A 110 10.73 1.30 3.34
CA SER A 110 11.81 0.84 4.20
C SER A 110 12.15 1.90 5.25
N ASP A 111 12.65 1.45 6.40
CA ASP A 111 13.20 2.35 7.39
C ASP A 111 14.58 2.85 6.94
N HIS A 112 14.66 4.14 6.61
CA HIS A 112 15.90 4.79 6.21
C HIS A 112 16.55 5.63 7.30
N ASN A 113 15.97 5.65 8.50
CA ASN A 113 16.55 6.37 9.62
C ASN A 113 17.69 5.55 10.23
N ALA A 114 18.94 6.03 10.08
CA ALA A 114 20.11 5.36 10.62
C ALA A 114 20.12 5.28 12.16
N ASP A 115 19.37 6.15 12.84
CA ASP A 115 19.23 6.16 14.30
C ASP A 115 18.07 5.28 14.80
N SER A 116 17.23 4.77 13.89
CA SER A 116 16.15 3.85 14.25
C SER A 116 16.70 2.47 14.64
N PRO A 117 16.16 1.82 15.71
CA PRO A 117 16.48 0.43 16.01
C PRO A 117 16.04 -0.55 14.91
N HIS A 118 15.23 -0.08 13.96
CA HIS A 118 14.70 -0.85 12.84
C HIS A 118 15.32 -0.44 11.49
N TYR A 119 16.43 0.31 11.50
CA TYR A 119 17.09 0.76 10.29
C TYR A 119 17.33 -0.36 9.26
N GLY A 120 16.82 -0.15 8.05
CA GLY A 120 16.92 -1.09 6.93
C GLY A 120 15.83 -2.16 6.90
N ASN A 121 14.92 -2.19 7.87
CA ASN A 121 13.72 -3.03 7.79
C ASN A 121 12.88 -2.62 6.58
N LEU A 122 12.24 -3.61 5.95
CA LEU A 122 11.29 -3.42 4.87
C LEU A 122 9.87 -3.64 5.43
N TYR A 123 8.93 -2.81 5.00
CA TYR A 123 7.57 -2.80 5.50
C TYR A 123 6.58 -2.84 4.34
N LEU A 124 5.67 -3.80 4.39
CA LEU A 124 4.63 -4.02 3.40
C LEU A 124 3.27 -3.86 4.04
N ASN A 125 2.42 -3.04 3.42
CA ASN A 125 1.04 -2.79 3.82
C ASN A 125 0.14 -2.96 2.61
N TRP A 126 -0.98 -3.66 2.75
CA TRP A 126 -1.93 -3.90 1.67
C TRP A 126 -3.32 -4.14 2.26
N ALA A 127 -4.35 -4.21 1.42
CA ALA A 127 -5.67 -4.67 1.85
C ALA A 127 -6.02 -5.97 1.14
N ILE A 128 -6.84 -6.81 1.78
CA ILE A 128 -7.39 -8.03 1.20
C ILE A 128 -8.91 -8.03 1.32
N GLU A 129 -9.57 -8.86 0.54
CA GLU A 129 -10.97 -9.26 0.75
C GLU A 129 -11.01 -10.76 1.09
N ASP A 130 -11.52 -11.08 2.28
CA ASP A 130 -11.78 -12.46 2.70
C ASP A 130 -12.90 -13.05 1.82
N GLU A 131 -12.57 -14.05 1.00
CA GLU A 131 -13.47 -14.59 -0.02
C GLU A 131 -14.71 -15.28 0.57
N GLU A 132 -14.61 -15.80 1.80
CA GLU A 132 -15.72 -16.47 2.48
C GLU A 132 -16.74 -15.46 3.03
N THR A 133 -16.26 -14.33 3.54
CA THR A 133 -17.07 -13.39 4.33
C THR A 133 -17.27 -12.02 3.69
N GLY A 134 -16.57 -11.73 2.60
CA GLY A 134 -16.56 -10.43 1.91
C GLY A 134 -16.06 -9.30 2.81
N ARG A 135 -15.20 -9.63 3.78
CA ARG A 135 -14.66 -8.67 4.75
C ARG A 135 -13.32 -8.17 4.27
N THR A 136 -13.15 -6.87 4.24
CA THR A 136 -11.88 -6.28 3.84
C THR A 136 -11.04 -5.94 5.07
N SER A 137 -9.75 -6.26 5.00
CA SER A 137 -8.80 -6.01 6.09
C SER A 137 -7.55 -5.32 5.58
N VAL A 138 -6.95 -4.45 6.41
CA VAL A 138 -5.65 -3.84 6.14
C VAL A 138 -4.57 -4.63 6.88
N LEU A 139 -3.65 -5.20 6.11
CA LEU A 139 -2.59 -6.07 6.59
C LEU A 139 -1.23 -5.37 6.58
N PHE A 140 -0.35 -5.85 7.45
CA PHE A 140 1.03 -5.44 7.56
C PHE A 140 1.94 -6.66 7.71
N SER A 141 3.11 -6.60 7.07
CA SER A 141 4.21 -7.53 7.29
C SER A 141 5.54 -6.80 7.16
N LYS A 142 6.58 -7.31 7.83
CA LYS A 142 7.92 -6.75 7.80
C LYS A 142 8.98 -7.79 7.47
N SER A 143 10.08 -7.33 6.90
CA SER A 143 11.32 -8.08 6.77
C SER A 143 12.44 -7.35 7.50
N GLU A 144 13.20 -8.09 8.30
CA GLU A 144 14.35 -7.59 9.08
C GLU A 144 15.69 -8.09 8.49
N ASP A 145 15.64 -8.83 7.38
CA ASP A 145 16.76 -9.52 6.75
C ASP A 145 16.88 -9.21 5.25
N ASN A 146 16.66 -7.96 4.87
CA ASN A 146 16.81 -7.45 3.50
C ASN A 146 15.87 -8.15 2.48
N GLY A 147 14.67 -8.56 2.91
CA GLY A 147 13.63 -9.15 2.07
C GLY A 147 13.69 -10.67 1.92
N GLU A 148 14.65 -11.34 2.58
CA GLU A 148 14.84 -12.80 2.48
C GLU A 148 13.70 -13.56 3.19
N SER A 149 13.24 -13.06 4.34
CA SER A 149 12.08 -13.59 5.05
C SER A 149 11.15 -12.48 5.57
N TRP A 150 9.90 -12.86 5.85
CA TRP A 150 8.84 -11.94 6.22
C TRP A 150 8.04 -12.45 7.41
N SER A 151 7.60 -11.55 8.28
CA SER A 151 6.70 -11.88 9.38
C SER A 151 5.35 -12.37 8.85
N SER A 152 4.63 -13.18 9.63
CA SER A 152 3.23 -13.48 9.33
C SER A 152 2.42 -12.17 9.23
N PRO A 153 1.49 -12.04 8.27
CA PRO A 153 0.67 -10.84 8.16
C PRO A 153 -0.16 -10.61 9.42
N VAL A 154 -0.20 -9.36 9.87
CA VAL A 154 -1.01 -8.90 11.01
C VAL A 154 -1.98 -7.80 10.58
N GLN A 155 -3.13 -7.71 11.23
CA GLN A 155 -4.07 -6.61 10.97
C GLN A 155 -3.58 -5.33 11.64
N VAL A 156 -3.65 -4.21 10.91
CA VAL A 156 -3.34 -2.87 11.45
C VAL A 156 -4.48 -2.32 12.31
N HIS A 157 -5.70 -2.80 12.10
CA HIS A 157 -6.92 -2.34 12.76
C HIS A 157 -7.42 -3.31 13.85
N LYS A 158 -8.18 -2.80 14.82
CA LYS A 158 -8.65 -3.59 15.98
C LYS A 158 -9.99 -4.34 15.76
N ASP A 159 -10.94 -3.83 14.98
CA ASP A 159 -12.27 -4.44 14.77
C ASP A 159 -12.52 -4.86 13.32
N SER A 160 -12.53 -6.16 13.05
CA SER A 160 -12.82 -6.75 11.73
C SER A 160 -14.26 -7.26 11.57
N SER A 161 -15.12 -7.11 12.59
CA SER A 161 -16.46 -7.70 12.58
C SER A 161 -17.53 -6.74 12.04
N GLN A 162 -17.43 -5.46 12.40
CA GLN A 162 -18.45 -4.44 12.09
C GLN A 162 -18.09 -3.57 10.89
N TYR A 163 -16.82 -3.56 10.49
CA TYR A 163 -16.29 -2.65 9.49
C TYR A 163 -15.48 -3.39 8.42
N ASN A 164 -15.49 -2.81 7.22
CA ASN A 164 -14.55 -3.09 6.15
C ASN A 164 -13.43 -2.03 6.21
N HIS A 165 -12.18 -2.46 6.09
CA HIS A 165 -10.99 -1.61 6.05
C HIS A 165 -10.27 -1.77 4.73
N PHE A 166 -9.96 -0.68 4.03
CA PHE A 166 -9.52 -0.72 2.63
C PHE A 166 -8.92 0.63 2.22
N LEU A 167 -8.29 0.67 1.03
CA LEU A 167 -7.55 1.83 0.51
C LEU A 167 -6.57 2.38 1.58
N THR A 168 -5.46 1.67 1.74
CA THR A 168 -4.47 1.98 2.77
C THR A 168 -3.28 2.73 2.19
N TRP A 169 -2.62 3.53 3.03
CA TRP A 169 -1.27 4.03 2.81
C TRP A 169 -0.46 3.97 4.08
N MET A 170 0.87 3.91 3.95
CA MET A 170 1.81 3.86 5.06
C MET A 170 3.01 4.76 4.80
N THR A 171 3.60 5.28 5.87
CA THR A 171 4.90 5.96 5.85
C THR A 171 5.71 5.65 7.11
N VAL A 172 7.01 5.87 7.03
CA VAL A 172 7.94 5.84 8.17
C VAL A 172 8.31 7.29 8.48
N ASP A 173 8.19 7.74 9.73
CA ASP A 173 8.77 9.01 10.14
C ASP A 173 10.32 8.88 10.12
N PRO A 174 11.02 9.58 9.22
CA PRO A 174 12.46 9.42 9.05
C PRO A 174 13.26 9.94 10.25
N SER A 175 12.61 10.59 11.22
CA SER A 175 13.24 11.22 12.38
C SER A 175 13.32 10.27 13.57
N ASN A 176 12.50 9.21 13.59
CA ASN A 176 12.41 8.29 14.73
C ASN A 176 12.08 6.83 14.36
N GLY A 177 11.73 6.52 13.10
CA GLY A 177 11.39 5.17 12.65
C GLY A 177 9.96 4.73 12.98
N ASN A 178 9.12 5.60 13.52
CA ASN A 178 7.72 5.30 13.80
C ASN A 178 6.93 5.08 12.51
N LEU A 179 6.04 4.09 12.51
CA LEU A 179 5.17 3.80 11.38
C LEU A 179 3.85 4.54 11.52
N HIS A 180 3.34 5.05 10.41
CA HIS A 180 2.03 5.69 10.34
C HIS A 180 1.25 5.17 9.15
N PHE A 181 -0.04 4.94 9.36
CA PHE A 181 -0.96 4.37 8.38
C PHE A 181 -2.19 5.27 8.26
N VAL A 182 -2.79 5.31 7.08
CA VAL A 182 -4.12 5.89 6.87
C VAL A 182 -4.95 4.94 6.02
N TYR A 183 -6.20 4.74 6.39
CA TYR A 183 -7.13 3.89 5.64
C TYR A 183 -8.59 4.32 5.86
N TYR A 184 -9.48 3.87 4.98
CA TYR A 184 -10.92 3.99 5.22
C TYR A 184 -11.44 2.87 6.09
N ARG A 185 -12.37 3.22 6.97
CA ARG A 185 -13.17 2.29 7.75
C ARG A 185 -14.65 2.49 7.42
N LYS A 186 -15.27 1.53 6.73
CA LYS A 186 -16.68 1.58 6.34
C LYS A 186 -17.53 0.62 7.15
N SER A 187 -18.64 1.10 7.69
CA SER A 187 -19.64 0.25 8.37
C SER A 187 -20.21 -0.79 7.41
N ARG A 188 -20.32 -2.04 7.87
CA ARG A 188 -21.00 -3.12 7.12
C ARG A 188 -22.52 -3.05 7.19
N LYS A 189 -23.07 -2.16 8.04
CA LYS A 189 -24.51 -2.01 8.28
C LYS A 189 -25.08 -0.69 7.77
N SER A 190 -24.23 0.23 7.31
CA SER A 190 -24.62 1.57 6.83
C SER A 190 -23.65 2.08 5.75
N LYS A 191 -23.97 3.22 5.15
CA LYS A 191 -23.11 3.89 4.15
C LYS A 191 -21.95 4.67 4.80
N THR A 192 -21.96 4.80 6.12
CA THR A 192 -21.03 5.65 6.87
C THR A 192 -19.60 5.12 6.77
N THR A 193 -18.71 6.01 6.33
CA THR A 193 -17.27 5.78 6.23
C THR A 193 -16.54 6.81 7.06
N ASP A 194 -15.53 6.35 7.79
CA ASP A 194 -14.58 7.19 8.53
C ASP A 194 -13.19 7.08 7.90
N VAL A 195 -12.34 8.04 8.23
CA VAL A 195 -10.90 7.93 7.97
C VAL A 195 -10.18 7.65 9.27
N VAL A 196 -9.33 6.62 9.26
CA VAL A 196 -8.59 6.17 10.43
C VAL A 196 -7.10 6.38 10.19
N TRP A 197 -6.44 6.96 11.17
CA TRP A 197 -4.99 6.96 11.29
C TRP A 197 -4.60 5.88 12.28
N ALA A 198 -3.58 5.08 11.93
CA ALA A 198 -2.95 4.17 12.88
C ALA A 198 -1.44 4.45 12.97
N SER A 199 -0.83 4.09 14.09
CA SER A 199 0.60 4.28 14.33
C SER A 199 1.22 3.11 15.06
N SER A 200 2.53 2.94 14.89
CA SER A 200 3.33 1.96 15.63
C SER A 200 4.68 2.56 16.02
N LYS A 201 5.01 2.46 17.32
CA LYS A 201 6.30 2.89 17.89
C LYS A 201 7.33 1.77 18.04
N ASN A 202 6.97 0.55 17.64
CA ASN A 202 7.76 -0.66 17.87
C ASN A 202 7.94 -1.48 16.60
N GLY A 203 8.03 -0.80 15.46
CA GLY A 203 8.30 -1.45 14.18
C GLY A 203 7.20 -2.41 13.72
N GLY A 204 5.94 -2.14 14.09
CA GLY A 204 4.78 -2.92 13.65
C GLY A 204 4.40 -4.11 14.54
N GLU A 205 4.93 -4.21 15.76
CA GLU A 205 4.51 -5.24 16.73
C GLU A 205 3.14 -4.95 17.35
N SER A 206 2.77 -3.67 17.47
CA SER A 206 1.43 -3.25 17.89
C SER A 206 1.02 -1.94 17.23
N PHE A 207 -0.30 -1.73 17.14
CA PHE A 207 -0.90 -0.55 16.50
C PHE A 207 -1.89 0.15 17.42
N ASP A 208 -1.80 1.48 17.45
CA ASP A 208 -2.81 2.36 18.01
C ASP A 208 -3.52 3.10 16.89
N GLU A 209 -4.84 3.22 16.97
CA GLU A 209 -5.70 3.78 15.92
C GLU A 209 -6.59 4.91 16.47
N GLU A 210 -6.87 5.89 15.62
CA GLU A 210 -7.75 7.02 15.89
C GLU A 210 -8.56 7.38 14.64
N VAL A 211 -9.84 7.72 14.81
CA VAL A 211 -10.66 8.30 13.74
C VAL A 211 -10.29 9.76 13.58
N ILE A 212 -9.79 10.14 12.40
CA ILE A 212 -9.31 11.50 12.12
C ILE A 212 -10.27 12.33 11.27
N SER A 213 -11.30 11.69 10.69
CA SER A 213 -12.39 12.43 10.06
C SER A 213 -13.29 13.06 11.12
N GLU A 214 -13.50 14.39 11.05
CA GLU A 214 -14.33 15.14 12.00
C GLU A 214 -15.77 14.60 12.12
N GLN A 215 -16.26 13.99 11.04
CA GLN A 215 -17.55 13.31 10.95
C GLN A 215 -17.47 12.23 9.86
N SER A 216 -18.28 11.18 9.95
CA SER A 216 -18.41 10.19 8.89
C SER A 216 -18.93 10.82 7.59
N PHE A 217 -18.72 10.13 6.46
CA PHE A 217 -19.24 10.50 5.14
C PHE A 217 -19.87 9.30 4.43
N GLU A 218 -20.70 9.59 3.44
CA GLU A 218 -21.45 8.59 2.67
C GLU A 218 -21.19 8.81 1.18
N PRO A 219 -20.20 8.10 0.60
CA PRO A 219 -19.92 8.21 -0.81
C PRO A 219 -21.02 7.56 -1.67
N SER A 220 -21.02 7.90 -2.95
CA SER A 220 -21.89 7.27 -3.95
C SER A 220 -21.10 6.23 -4.75
N GLY A 221 -21.56 4.98 -4.74
CA GLY A 221 -20.94 3.89 -5.51
C GLY A 221 -21.03 4.05 -7.03
N THR A 222 -21.68 5.11 -7.51
CA THR A 222 -21.80 5.43 -8.95
C THR A 222 -20.88 6.55 -9.41
N VAL A 223 -20.12 7.16 -8.51
CA VAL A 223 -19.25 8.31 -8.81
C VAL A 223 -17.83 7.99 -8.34
N PHE A 224 -16.89 7.96 -9.27
CA PHE A 224 -15.47 7.84 -8.93
C PHE A 224 -14.97 9.11 -8.22
N PHE A 225 -14.30 8.95 -7.09
CA PHE A 225 -13.76 10.07 -6.32
C PHE A 225 -12.32 9.86 -5.84
N GLY A 226 -11.62 8.91 -6.45
CA GLY A 226 -10.25 8.57 -6.12
C GLY A 226 -10.12 7.21 -5.44
N ASP A 227 -8.94 6.65 -5.60
CA ASP A 227 -8.49 5.31 -5.24
C ASP A 227 -7.19 5.36 -4.43
N TYR A 228 -6.75 6.55 -4.02
CA TYR A 228 -5.54 6.74 -3.23
C TYR A 228 -5.77 7.66 -2.04
N LEU A 229 -5.26 7.23 -0.89
CA LEU A 229 -4.90 8.09 0.23
C LEU A 229 -3.38 8.26 0.24
N ASN A 230 -2.88 9.21 1.02
CA ASN A 230 -1.45 9.31 1.29
C ASN A 230 -1.20 9.81 2.71
N ILE A 231 0.00 9.57 3.23
CA ILE A 231 0.41 10.05 4.55
C ILE A 231 1.91 10.34 4.54
N ALA A 232 2.27 11.49 5.11
CA ALA A 232 3.66 11.88 5.35
C ALA A 232 3.87 12.13 6.84
N ALA A 233 5.07 11.86 7.34
CA ALA A 233 5.46 12.13 8.71
C ALA A 233 6.90 12.64 8.78
N VAL A 234 7.16 13.57 9.69
CA VAL A 234 8.51 14.04 10.05
C VAL A 234 8.43 14.72 11.41
N ASP A 235 9.42 14.50 12.27
CA ASP A 235 9.52 15.07 13.62
C ASP A 235 8.22 14.94 14.43
N ASN A 236 7.61 13.76 14.41
CA ASN A 236 6.31 13.47 15.05
C ASN A 236 5.14 14.32 14.53
N VAL A 237 5.28 14.99 13.39
CA VAL A 237 4.18 15.71 12.72
C VAL A 237 3.70 14.87 11.56
N VAL A 238 2.44 14.43 11.63
CA VAL A 238 1.85 13.53 10.64
C VAL A 238 0.77 14.25 9.82
N ARG A 239 0.81 14.07 8.51
CA ARG A 239 -0.03 14.70 7.49
C ARG A 239 -0.65 13.65 6.56
N PRO A 240 -1.79 13.07 6.93
CA PRO A 240 -2.59 12.28 6.00
C PRO A 240 -3.35 13.19 5.04
N VAL A 241 -3.65 12.66 3.85
CA VAL A 241 -4.52 13.28 2.85
C VAL A 241 -5.46 12.22 2.28
N TRP A 242 -6.73 12.58 2.12
CA TRP A 242 -7.74 11.67 1.59
C TRP A 242 -8.82 12.42 0.80
N PRO A 243 -9.31 11.85 -0.30
CA PRO A 243 -10.52 12.35 -0.93
C PRO A 243 -11.76 11.99 -0.10
N ARG A 244 -12.80 12.82 -0.17
CA ARG A 244 -14.06 12.58 0.53
C ARG A 244 -15.20 13.03 -0.36
N MET A 245 -16.31 12.29 -0.32
CA MET A 245 -17.54 12.67 -1.01
C MET A 245 -18.69 12.86 -0.01
N ASP A 246 -19.30 14.03 -0.06
CA ASP A 246 -20.52 14.36 0.69
C ASP A 246 -21.58 14.86 -0.27
N ASN A 247 -22.74 14.21 -0.29
CA ASN A 247 -23.87 14.60 -1.14
C ASN A 247 -23.47 14.80 -2.63
N GLY A 248 -22.58 13.94 -3.13
CA GLY A 248 -22.05 14.00 -4.50
C GLY A 248 -20.95 15.02 -4.75
N LYS A 249 -20.55 15.82 -3.75
CA LYS A 249 -19.44 16.77 -3.86
C LYS A 249 -18.13 16.12 -3.40
N ILE A 250 -17.15 16.07 -4.30
CA ILE A 250 -15.81 15.56 -4.03
C ILE A 250 -14.92 16.69 -3.48
N THR A 251 -14.20 16.39 -2.41
CA THR A 251 -13.27 17.31 -1.73
C THR A 251 -12.01 16.56 -1.31
N LEU A 252 -10.89 17.27 -1.18
CA LEU A 252 -9.64 16.73 -0.67
C LEU A 252 -9.40 17.27 0.74
N TRP A 253 -9.15 16.38 1.69
CA TRP A 253 -8.99 16.70 3.11
C TRP A 253 -7.62 16.30 3.62
N THR A 254 -7.19 16.94 4.69
CA THR A 254 -5.96 16.61 5.42
C THR A 254 -6.18 16.85 6.91
N ALA A 255 -5.32 16.26 7.75
CA ALA A 255 -5.25 16.54 9.17
C ALA A 255 -3.86 17.06 9.56
N LEU A 256 -3.76 17.73 10.72
CA LEU A 256 -2.50 17.93 11.43
C LEU A 256 -2.54 17.08 12.69
N ILE A 257 -1.66 16.09 12.77
CA ILE A 257 -1.55 15.22 13.93
C ILE A 257 -0.17 15.44 14.54
N ASN A 258 -0.13 15.81 15.82
CA ASN A 258 1.11 15.88 16.59
C ASN A 258 1.20 14.59 17.41
N PHE A 259 2.16 13.74 17.06
CA PHE A 259 2.36 12.44 17.69
C PHE A 259 3.18 12.61 18.98
N GLU A 260 2.60 12.19 20.10
CA GLU A 260 3.30 12.10 21.39
C GLU A 260 3.79 10.68 21.60
#